data_AF-A0A7S3PXD5-F1
#
_entry.id   AF-A0A7S3PXD5-F1
#
_cell.length_a   1.000
_cell.length_b   1.000
_cell.length_c   1.000
_cell.angle_alpha   90.00
_cell.angle_beta   90.00
_cell.angle_gamma   90.00
#
_symmetry.space_group_name_H-M   'P 1'
#
loop_
_entity.id
_entity.type
_entity.pdbx_description
1 polymer ?
#
loop_
_entity_poly.entity_id
_entity_poly.type
_entity_poly.pdbx_seq_one_letter_code
_entity_poly.pdbx_strand_id
1 'polypeptide(L)'
;MDDGWKINDVELTSNGVSSRSSSECLKERDNLKVSVGKYREEMRKRRISSGRCPIKMCTFIVERIQGVYLPVGFSSYLPVSTDDNNAMHPAGRVPLFRGIDKVLNGKRPASELVTICGIKPLRYFWYMISGGLCDIVQFGIDFLLLHALHVNDSSTCWALGFGISIVVRHSSHRYLVFGDYVGGYWKSLMRMYTGYSIIIVISTLFNIFMTKVLMLSHYTAWIATLLWTGIVNYFILKYIWSFDGKKPGSSRDGDSSAEEDEGLESREIV
;
A
#
# COMPACT_ATOMS: atom_id res chain seq x y z
N MET A 1 -51.29 12.81 12.89
CA MET A 1 -50.38 12.60 14.04
C MET A 1 -49.01 12.89 13.50
N ASP A 2 -48.71 14.18 13.49
CA ASP A 2 -47.56 14.80 12.83
C ASP A 2 -46.69 15.40 13.94
N ASP A 3 -45.69 14.65 14.35
CA ASP A 3 -44.80 15.08 15.42
C ASP A 3 -43.60 15.79 14.79
N GLY A 4 -43.76 17.10 14.66
CA GLY A 4 -42.76 18.03 14.15
C GLY A 4 -41.47 18.01 14.98
N TRP A 5 -40.38 17.60 14.34
CA TRP A 5 -39.02 17.77 14.84
C TRP A 5 -38.61 19.25 14.77
N LYS A 6 -38.66 19.95 15.92
CA LYS A 6 -38.04 21.26 16.07
C LYS A 6 -36.53 21.07 16.25
N ILE A 7 -35.76 21.45 15.24
CA ILE A 7 -34.31 21.62 15.31
C ILE A 7 -34.06 22.89 16.12
N ASN A 8 -33.41 22.74 17.28
CA ASN A 8 -32.93 23.88 18.05
C ASN A 8 -31.69 24.44 17.35
N ASP A 9 -31.79 25.68 16.89
CA ASP A 9 -30.66 26.47 16.40
C ASP A 9 -29.65 26.66 17.54
N VAL A 10 -28.54 25.92 17.45
CA VAL A 10 -27.39 26.12 18.32
C VAL A 10 -26.64 27.36 17.83
N GLU A 11 -26.79 28.44 18.58
CA GLU A 11 -26.07 29.69 18.42
C GLU A 11 -24.56 29.44 18.62
N LEU A 12 -23.85 29.25 17.49
CA LEU A 12 -22.40 29.15 17.43
C LEU A 12 -21.79 30.52 17.79
N THR A 13 -21.53 30.71 19.08
CA THR A 13 -20.72 31.82 19.58
C THR A 13 -19.33 31.74 18.98
N SER A 14 -19.05 32.66 18.05
CA SER A 14 -17.76 32.96 17.44
C SER A 14 -16.80 33.53 18.48
N ASN A 15 -16.35 32.70 19.42
CA ASN A 15 -15.35 33.07 20.40
C ASN A 15 -13.95 32.94 19.80
N GLY A 16 -13.35 34.09 19.46
CA GLY A 16 -11.92 34.35 19.51
C GLY A 16 -11.02 33.33 18.81
N VAL A 17 -10.92 33.43 17.48
CA VAL A 17 -9.77 32.88 16.75
C VAL A 17 -8.54 33.71 17.15
N SER A 18 -7.90 33.29 18.25
CA SER A 18 -6.61 33.80 18.68
C SER A 18 -5.63 33.60 17.53
N SER A 19 -5.16 34.70 16.96
CA SER A 19 -4.13 34.80 15.93
C SER A 19 -2.80 34.29 16.49
N ARG A 20 -2.69 32.98 16.68
CA ARG A 20 -1.43 32.28 16.88
C ARG A 20 -0.57 32.59 15.66
N SER A 21 0.52 33.31 15.90
CA SER A 21 1.48 33.70 14.88
C SER A 21 1.91 32.49 14.06
N SER A 22 1.86 32.61 12.72
CA SER A 22 2.31 31.57 11.78
C SER A 22 3.70 31.01 12.09
N SER A 23 4.54 31.76 12.84
CA SER A 23 5.86 31.30 13.29
C SER A 23 5.80 30.15 14.31
N GLU A 24 4.79 30.10 15.18
CA GLU A 24 4.64 29.00 16.17
C GLU A 24 4.24 27.69 15.50
N CYS A 25 3.33 27.76 14.52
CA CYS A 25 2.86 26.59 13.77
C CYS A 25 3.98 25.97 12.90
N LEU A 26 4.89 26.80 12.36
CA LEU A 26 6.08 26.32 11.66
C LEU A 26 7.06 25.62 12.59
N LYS A 27 7.33 26.20 13.77
CA LYS A 27 8.21 25.60 14.80
C LYS A 27 7.68 24.24 15.26
N GLU A 28 6.37 24.10 15.45
CA GLU A 28 5.75 22.84 15.87
C GLU A 28 5.85 21.76 14.78
N ARG A 29 5.69 22.12 13.50
CA ARG A 29 5.89 21.20 12.38
C ARG A 29 7.32 20.68 12.26
N ASP A 30 8.31 21.53 12.47
CA ASP A 30 9.70 21.12 12.34
C ASP A 30 10.14 20.25 13.53
N ASN A 31 9.67 20.55 14.75
CA ASN A 31 9.83 19.67 15.91
C ASN A 31 9.18 18.29 15.67
N LEU A 32 7.99 18.25 15.05
CA LEU A 32 7.31 17.00 14.73
C LEU A 32 8.11 16.15 13.72
N LYS A 33 8.68 16.77 12.67
CA LYS A 33 9.52 16.05 11.68
C LYS A 33 10.77 15.44 12.33
N VAL A 34 11.46 16.20 13.18
CA VAL A 34 12.66 15.72 13.90
C VAL A 34 12.30 14.54 14.80
N SER A 35 11.18 14.62 15.53
CA SER A 35 10.68 13.53 16.38
C SER A 35 10.35 12.26 15.57
N VAL A 36 9.65 12.39 14.44
CA VAL A 36 9.31 11.26 13.57
C VAL A 36 10.55 10.61 12.97
N GLY A 37 11.56 11.41 12.58
CA GLY A 37 12.84 10.90 12.11
C GLY A 37 13.55 10.05 13.17
N LYS A 38 13.63 10.57 14.40
CA LYS A 38 14.24 9.87 15.55
C LYS A 38 13.51 8.57 15.90
N TYR A 39 12.17 8.60 15.93
CA TYR A 39 11.35 7.40 16.17
C TYR A 39 11.55 6.33 15.08
N ARG A 40 11.63 6.73 13.81
CA ARG A 40 11.88 5.81 12.68
C ARG A 40 13.25 5.13 12.81
N GLU A 41 14.26 5.87 13.24
CA GLU A 41 15.60 5.33 13.47
C GLU A 41 15.65 4.41 14.69
N GLU A 42 14.94 4.76 15.77
CA GLU A 42 14.83 3.91 16.96
C GLU A 42 14.11 2.58 16.65
N MET A 43 13.03 2.62 15.89
CA MET A 43 12.33 1.42 15.40
C MET A 43 13.19 0.56 14.45
N ARG A 44 14.20 1.15 13.78
CA ARG A 44 15.23 0.37 13.06
C ARG A 44 16.21 -0.28 14.03
N LYS A 45 16.72 0.47 15.01
CA LYS A 45 17.67 -0.06 16.01
C LYS A 45 17.06 -1.21 16.82
N ARG A 46 15.80 -1.10 17.24
CA ARG A 46 15.08 -2.18 17.96
C ARG A 46 14.89 -3.45 17.13
N ARG A 47 14.72 -3.33 15.80
CA ARG A 47 14.67 -4.49 14.89
C ARG A 47 16.00 -5.22 14.81
N ILE A 48 17.11 -4.49 14.87
CA ILE A 48 18.46 -5.07 14.84
C ILE A 48 18.82 -5.69 16.20
N SER A 49 18.42 -5.05 17.31
CA SER A 49 18.82 -5.47 18.66
C SER A 49 18.00 -6.62 19.26
N SER A 50 16.85 -6.97 18.68
CA SER A 50 15.91 -7.93 19.29
C SER A 50 16.48 -9.36 19.41
N GLY A 51 17.51 -9.75 18.65
CA GLY A 51 18.31 -10.98 18.87
C GLY A 51 17.61 -12.34 18.78
N ARG A 52 16.28 -12.38 18.90
CA ARG A 52 15.39 -13.54 18.76
C ARG A 52 14.39 -13.19 17.69
N CYS A 53 14.71 -13.45 16.42
CA CYS A 53 13.82 -13.05 15.33
C CYS A 53 13.53 -14.18 14.34
N PRO A 54 12.23 -14.37 13.97
CA PRO A 54 11.85 -15.13 12.77
C PRO A 54 12.52 -14.62 11.49
N ILE A 55 13.16 -13.44 11.53
CA ILE A 55 14.03 -12.90 10.49
C ILE A 55 15.17 -13.88 10.12
N LYS A 56 15.71 -14.69 11.04
CA LYS A 56 16.72 -15.70 10.68
C LYS A 56 16.16 -16.77 9.74
N MET A 57 14.92 -17.20 9.98
CA MET A 57 14.25 -18.15 9.09
C MET A 57 13.92 -17.50 7.74
N CYS A 58 13.46 -16.26 7.75
CA CYS A 58 13.21 -15.51 6.51
C CYS A 58 14.50 -15.28 5.70
N THR A 59 15.60 -14.90 6.34
CA THR A 59 16.88 -14.71 5.66
C THR A 59 17.39 -16.01 5.06
N PHE A 60 17.29 -17.13 5.76
CA PHE A 60 17.63 -18.43 5.20
C PHE A 60 16.77 -18.81 3.98
N ILE A 61 15.45 -18.59 4.04
CA ILE A 61 14.55 -18.83 2.90
C ILE A 61 14.91 -17.90 1.73
N VAL A 62 15.21 -16.64 2.02
CA VAL A 62 15.60 -15.66 0.99
C VAL A 62 16.93 -16.02 0.35
N GLU A 63 17.93 -16.45 1.12
CA GLU A 63 19.20 -16.95 0.59
C GLU A 63 18.98 -18.17 -0.32
N ARG A 64 18.08 -19.09 0.07
CA ARG A 64 17.72 -20.25 -0.76
C ARG A 64 17.03 -19.86 -2.06
N ILE A 65 16.12 -18.87 -2.02
CA ILE A 65 15.40 -18.38 -3.21
C ILE A 65 16.34 -17.59 -4.13
N GLN A 66 17.23 -16.77 -3.57
CA GLN A 66 18.21 -15.98 -4.34
C GLN A 66 19.32 -16.83 -4.95
N GLY A 67 19.62 -17.99 -4.36
CA GLY A 67 20.57 -18.96 -4.91
C GLY A 67 20.08 -19.71 -6.16
N VAL A 68 18.85 -19.47 -6.62
CA VAL A 68 18.31 -20.07 -7.85
C VAL A 68 18.71 -19.22 -9.05
N TYR A 69 19.47 -19.83 -9.98
CA TYR A 69 19.95 -19.19 -11.21
C TYR A 69 19.33 -19.85 -12.43
N LEU A 70 18.97 -19.04 -13.43
CA LEU A 70 18.52 -19.52 -14.74
C LEU A 70 19.69 -19.55 -15.74
N PRO A 71 19.74 -20.55 -16.64
CA PRO A 71 20.71 -20.58 -17.74
C PRO A 71 20.42 -19.48 -18.77
N VAL A 72 21.47 -18.88 -19.33
CA VAL A 72 21.39 -17.72 -20.26
C VAL A 72 20.54 -17.99 -21.51
N GLY A 73 20.37 -19.25 -21.90
CA GLY A 73 19.64 -19.63 -23.12
C GLY A 73 18.19 -19.12 -23.18
N PHE A 74 17.58 -18.77 -22.05
CA PHE A 74 16.24 -18.16 -21.99
C PHE A 74 16.23 -16.63 -22.10
N SER A 75 17.39 -15.97 -22.05
CA SER A 75 17.53 -14.55 -21.70
C SER A 75 18.05 -13.66 -22.83
N SER A 76 17.73 -13.97 -24.09
CA SER A 76 18.17 -13.14 -25.23
C SER A 76 17.52 -11.76 -25.28
N TYR A 77 16.44 -11.52 -24.51
CA TYR A 77 15.63 -10.30 -24.56
C TYR A 77 15.74 -9.41 -23.31
N LEU A 78 16.60 -9.75 -22.35
CA LEU A 78 16.63 -9.04 -21.07
C LEU A 78 17.76 -7.99 -21.07
N PRO A 79 17.43 -6.69 -20.95
CA PRO A 79 18.45 -5.65 -20.82
C PRO A 79 19.22 -5.86 -19.52
N VAL A 80 20.54 -6.06 -19.62
CA VAL A 80 21.43 -6.14 -18.46
C VAL A 80 21.49 -4.75 -17.84
N SER A 81 20.82 -4.55 -16.71
CA SER A 81 20.93 -3.32 -15.94
C SER A 81 22.36 -3.21 -15.38
N THR A 82 23.09 -2.20 -15.84
CA THR A 82 24.50 -1.90 -15.51
C THR A 82 24.69 -1.21 -14.15
N ASP A 83 23.61 -1.01 -13.37
CA ASP A 83 23.60 -0.04 -12.27
C ASP A 83 24.07 -0.58 -10.90
N ASP A 84 24.47 -1.85 -10.80
CA ASP A 84 24.95 -2.44 -9.54
C ASP A 84 26.48 -2.59 -9.56
N ASN A 85 27.13 -1.51 -9.16
CA ASN A 85 28.56 -1.22 -9.29
C ASN A 85 29.61 -2.17 -8.65
N ASN A 86 29.31 -3.35 -8.08
CA ASN A 86 30.41 -4.13 -7.44
C ASN A 86 30.18 -5.62 -7.12
N ALA A 87 29.08 -6.26 -7.55
CA ALA A 87 28.93 -7.70 -7.35
C ALA A 87 29.40 -8.44 -8.61
N MET A 88 30.62 -8.98 -8.56
CA MET A 88 31.18 -9.85 -9.60
C MET A 88 30.35 -11.14 -9.67
N HIS A 89 29.33 -11.15 -10.51
CA HIS A 89 28.51 -12.33 -10.77
C HIS A 89 29.25 -13.27 -11.73
N PRO A 90 29.15 -14.60 -11.54
CA PRO A 90 29.72 -15.56 -12.48
C PRO A 90 29.15 -15.30 -13.88
N ALA A 91 30.04 -15.17 -14.86
CA ALA A 91 29.67 -14.91 -16.25
C ALA A 91 28.65 -15.94 -16.73
N GLY A 92 27.51 -15.45 -17.26
CA GLY A 92 26.48 -16.31 -17.84
C GLY A 92 25.49 -16.95 -16.86
N ARG A 93 25.17 -16.30 -15.72
CA ARG A 93 24.01 -16.70 -14.90
C ARG A 93 23.20 -15.47 -14.47
N VAL A 94 21.89 -15.53 -14.69
CA VAL A 94 20.96 -14.48 -14.23
C VAL A 94 20.27 -14.98 -12.96
N PRO A 95 20.33 -14.24 -11.83
CA PRO A 95 19.61 -14.60 -10.63
C PRO A 95 18.10 -14.51 -10.88
N LEU A 96 17.33 -15.51 -10.42
CA LEU A 96 15.88 -15.53 -10.56
C LEU A 96 15.22 -14.36 -9.83
N PHE A 97 15.72 -14.04 -8.63
CA PHE A 97 15.26 -12.92 -7.81
C PHE A 97 16.43 -12.05 -7.37
N ARG A 98 16.31 -10.73 -7.56
CA ARG A 98 17.29 -9.74 -7.09
C ARG A 98 16.62 -8.75 -6.13
N GLY A 99 17.34 -8.27 -5.11
CA GLY A 99 16.89 -7.16 -4.26
C GLY A 99 15.93 -7.51 -3.12
N ILE A 100 15.61 -8.79 -2.87
CA ILE A 100 14.78 -9.22 -1.73
C ILE A 100 15.43 -8.84 -0.39
N ASP A 101 16.75 -8.96 -0.30
CA ASP A 101 17.58 -8.52 0.81
C ASP A 101 17.37 -7.03 1.14
N LYS A 102 17.28 -6.17 0.10
CA LYS A 102 17.03 -4.74 0.26
C LYS A 102 15.62 -4.46 0.80
N VAL A 103 14.64 -5.31 0.50
CA VAL A 103 13.26 -5.25 1.04
C VAL A 103 13.24 -5.64 2.51
N LEU A 104 13.90 -6.74 2.89
CA LEU A 104 13.99 -7.18 4.29
C LEU A 104 14.67 -6.14 5.18
N ASN A 105 15.68 -5.45 4.63
CA ASN A 105 16.36 -4.34 5.30
C ASN A 105 15.51 -3.04 5.35
N GLY A 106 14.31 -3.03 4.77
CA GLY A 106 13.30 -1.99 4.95
C GLY A 106 13.69 -0.63 4.37
N LYS A 107 14.50 -0.60 3.31
CA LYS A 107 14.89 0.67 2.66
C LYS A 107 13.84 1.18 1.68
N ARG A 108 13.18 0.28 0.93
CA ARG A 108 12.16 0.58 -0.09
C ARG A 108 11.19 -0.61 -0.27
N PRO A 109 9.99 -0.43 -0.87
CA PRO A 109 9.05 -1.52 -1.08
C PRO A 109 9.54 -2.55 -2.11
N ALA A 110 9.03 -3.78 -2.03
CA ALA A 110 9.37 -4.86 -2.96
C ALA A 110 9.10 -4.50 -4.42
N SER A 111 8.01 -3.78 -4.69
CA SER A 111 7.66 -3.34 -6.05
C SER A 111 8.70 -2.45 -6.73
N GLU A 112 9.59 -1.82 -5.96
CA GLU A 112 10.63 -0.95 -6.51
C GLU A 112 11.98 -1.64 -6.65
N LEU A 113 12.28 -2.57 -5.74
CA LEU A 113 13.59 -3.18 -5.59
C LEU A 113 13.70 -4.56 -6.22
N VAL A 114 12.60 -5.33 -6.22
CA VAL A 114 12.66 -6.74 -6.61
C VAL A 114 12.45 -6.85 -8.11
N THR A 115 13.43 -7.47 -8.77
CA THR A 115 13.33 -7.88 -10.17
C THR A 115 13.26 -9.40 -10.24
N ILE A 116 12.42 -9.90 -11.14
CA ILE A 116 12.21 -11.32 -11.41
C ILE A 116 12.76 -11.58 -12.81
N CYS A 117 13.78 -12.42 -12.92
CA CYS A 117 14.50 -12.63 -14.19
C CYS A 117 14.97 -11.31 -14.82
N GLY A 118 15.42 -10.33 -14.04
CA GLY A 118 15.82 -9.01 -14.55
C GLY A 118 14.67 -8.09 -14.99
N ILE A 119 13.43 -8.58 -15.10
CA ILE A 119 12.24 -7.76 -15.37
C ILE A 119 11.73 -7.18 -14.06
N LYS A 120 11.36 -5.90 -14.07
CA LYS A 120 10.62 -5.29 -12.97
C LYS A 120 9.13 -5.63 -13.12
N PRO A 121 8.56 -6.53 -12.31
CA PRO A 121 7.15 -6.88 -12.42
C PRO A 121 6.25 -5.67 -12.15
N LEU A 122 5.07 -5.64 -12.76
CA LEU A 122 4.10 -4.56 -12.54
C LEU A 122 3.72 -4.49 -11.05
N ARG A 123 3.50 -3.27 -10.54
CA ARG A 123 3.10 -3.05 -9.13
C ARG A 123 1.85 -3.84 -8.72
N TYR A 124 0.93 -4.05 -9.65
CA TYR A 124 -0.27 -4.86 -9.46
C TYR A 124 0.04 -6.32 -9.09
N PHE A 125 1.12 -6.89 -9.64
CA PHE A 125 1.55 -8.26 -9.31
C PHE A 125 1.91 -8.40 -7.83
N TRP A 126 2.69 -7.46 -7.29
CA TRP A 126 3.02 -7.42 -5.86
C TRP A 126 1.79 -7.21 -4.98
N TYR A 127 0.83 -6.43 -5.48
CA TYR A 127 -0.45 -6.24 -4.81
C TYR A 127 -1.26 -7.54 -4.73
N MET A 128 -1.29 -8.34 -5.81
CA MET A 128 -1.96 -9.65 -5.81
C MET A 128 -1.29 -10.64 -4.84
N ILE A 129 0.04 -10.73 -4.84
CA ILE A 129 0.78 -11.59 -3.89
C ILE A 129 0.49 -11.15 -2.44
N SER A 130 0.57 -9.84 -2.18
CA SER A 130 0.26 -9.30 -0.86
C SER A 130 -1.18 -9.65 -0.44
N GLY A 131 -2.15 -9.49 -1.35
CA GLY A 131 -3.55 -9.83 -1.11
C GLY A 131 -3.71 -11.29 -0.73
N GLY A 132 -3.16 -12.21 -1.54
CA GLY A 132 -3.25 -13.65 -1.29
C GLY A 132 -2.59 -14.08 0.03
N LEU A 133 -1.42 -13.52 0.37
CA LEU A 133 -0.79 -13.76 1.68
C LEU A 133 -1.68 -13.29 2.83
N CYS A 134 -2.37 -12.16 2.68
CA CYS A 134 -3.27 -11.65 3.70
C CYS A 134 -4.53 -12.51 3.81
N ASP A 135 -5.03 -13.07 2.72
CA ASP A 135 -6.18 -13.97 2.73
C ASP A 135 -5.85 -15.29 3.45
N ILE A 136 -4.62 -15.81 3.31
CA ILE A 136 -4.14 -16.96 4.10
C ILE A 136 -4.12 -16.63 5.60
N VAL A 137 -3.62 -15.45 5.97
CA VAL A 137 -3.61 -15.02 7.37
C VAL A 137 -5.03 -14.81 7.90
N GLN A 138 -5.92 -14.23 7.10
CA GLN A 138 -7.32 -14.06 7.45
C GLN A 138 -7.99 -15.42 7.69
N PHE A 139 -7.77 -16.40 6.81
CA PHE A 139 -8.25 -17.76 7.02
C PHE A 139 -7.76 -18.36 8.35
N GLY A 140 -6.49 -18.12 8.71
CA GLY A 140 -5.94 -18.52 10.00
C GLY A 140 -6.61 -17.82 11.19
N ILE A 141 -6.94 -16.53 11.06
CA ILE A 141 -7.67 -15.78 12.08
C ILE A 141 -9.10 -16.31 12.21
N ASP A 142 -9.80 -16.53 11.11
CA ASP A 142 -11.17 -17.07 11.08
C ASP A 142 -11.20 -18.47 11.74
N PHE A 143 -10.23 -19.32 11.41
CA PHE A 143 -10.05 -20.64 12.02
C PHE A 143 -9.81 -20.54 13.53
N LEU A 144 -8.97 -19.59 13.97
CA LEU A 144 -8.70 -19.35 15.39
C LEU A 144 -9.95 -18.81 16.12
N LEU A 145 -10.71 -17.90 15.53
CA LEU A 145 -11.95 -17.36 16.10
C LEU A 145 -13.01 -18.47 16.27
N LEU A 146 -13.13 -19.34 15.26
CA LEU A 146 -14.04 -20.48 15.31
C LEU A 146 -13.66 -21.47 16.42
N HIS A 147 -12.38 -21.88 16.48
CA HIS A 147 -11.95 -22.93 17.40
C HIS A 147 -11.62 -22.45 18.81
N ALA A 148 -11.06 -21.25 18.98
CA ALA A 148 -10.64 -20.76 20.29
C ALA A 148 -11.74 -19.96 21.00
N LEU A 149 -12.53 -19.17 20.26
CA LEU A 149 -13.56 -18.31 20.84
C LEU A 149 -14.99 -18.85 20.69
N HIS A 150 -15.17 -19.99 20.01
CA HIS A 150 -16.48 -20.63 19.78
C HIS A 150 -17.52 -19.68 19.18
N VAL A 151 -17.09 -18.78 18.29
CA VAL A 151 -18.01 -17.87 17.58
C VAL A 151 -18.76 -18.67 16.51
N ASN A 152 -19.94 -19.19 16.86
CA ASN A 152 -20.74 -20.06 15.99
C ASN A 152 -21.46 -19.30 14.86
N ASP A 153 -21.64 -17.99 14.99
CA ASP A 153 -22.25 -17.19 13.94
C ASP A 153 -21.23 -16.87 12.85
N SER A 154 -21.44 -17.44 11.65
CA SER A 154 -20.56 -17.29 10.50
C SER A 154 -20.36 -15.83 10.09
N SER A 155 -21.41 -15.01 10.19
CA SER A 155 -21.33 -13.59 9.82
C SER A 155 -20.47 -12.79 10.81
N THR A 156 -20.67 -13.00 12.11
CA THR A 156 -19.86 -12.35 13.16
C THR A 156 -18.42 -12.83 13.13
N CYS A 157 -18.18 -14.13 12.98
CA CYS A 157 -16.84 -14.70 12.87
C CYS A 157 -16.06 -14.08 11.69
N TRP A 158 -16.68 -14.07 10.50
CA TRP A 158 -16.10 -13.47 9.30
C TRP A 158 -15.85 -11.97 9.46
N ALA A 159 -16.80 -11.22 10.03
CA ALA A 159 -16.66 -9.77 10.21
C ALA A 159 -15.51 -9.43 11.19
N LEU A 160 -15.40 -10.16 12.30
CA LEU A 160 -14.32 -9.99 13.26
C LEU A 160 -12.96 -10.36 12.65
N GLY A 161 -12.89 -11.50 11.97
CA GLY A 161 -11.65 -11.95 11.34
C GLY A 161 -11.18 -11.02 10.24
N PHE A 162 -12.10 -10.51 9.41
CA PHE A 162 -11.81 -9.46 8.44
C PHE A 162 -11.34 -8.16 9.11
N GLY A 163 -12.00 -7.73 10.20
CA GLY A 163 -11.62 -6.52 10.94
C GLY A 163 -10.19 -6.58 11.49
N ILE A 164 -9.78 -7.73 12.01
CA ILE A 164 -8.43 -7.98 12.52
C ILE A 164 -7.43 -8.12 11.37
N SER A 165 -7.82 -8.78 10.26
CA SER A 165 -6.94 -9.01 9.12
C SER A 165 -6.52 -7.71 8.41
N ILE A 166 -7.31 -6.63 8.51
CA ILE A 166 -6.96 -5.31 7.95
C ILE A 166 -5.60 -4.81 8.45
N VAL A 167 -5.22 -5.06 9.71
CA VAL A 167 -3.93 -4.62 10.26
C VAL A 167 -2.77 -5.32 9.55
N VAL A 168 -2.90 -6.62 9.32
CA VAL A 168 -1.92 -7.43 8.58
C VAL A 168 -1.89 -6.99 7.12
N ARG A 169 -3.06 -6.79 6.51
CA ARG A 169 -3.20 -6.33 5.13
C ARG A 169 -2.54 -4.98 4.89
N HIS A 170 -2.75 -4.03 5.80
CA HIS A 170 -2.12 -2.72 5.77
C HIS A 170 -0.60 -2.81 5.85
N SER A 171 -0.11 -3.64 6.78
CA SER A 171 1.33 -3.84 6.95
C SER A 171 1.95 -4.48 5.70
N SER A 172 1.29 -5.50 5.14
CA SER A 172 1.72 -6.17 3.92
C SER A 172 1.78 -5.22 2.72
N HIS A 173 0.74 -4.42 2.48
CA HIS A 173 0.73 -3.42 1.40
C HIS A 173 1.82 -2.36 1.57
N ARG A 174 2.08 -1.92 2.80
CA ARG A 174 3.14 -0.97 3.09
C ARG A 174 4.52 -1.52 2.71
N TYR A 175 4.82 -2.77 3.07
CA TYR A 175 6.15 -3.35 2.83
C TYR A 175 6.33 -3.89 1.40
N LEU A 176 5.28 -4.47 0.80
CA LEU A 176 5.38 -5.10 -0.51
C LEU A 176 5.09 -4.14 -1.67
N VAL A 177 4.14 -3.21 -1.52
CA VAL A 177 3.54 -2.50 -2.67
C VAL A 177 3.83 -1.00 -2.66
N PHE A 178 3.46 -0.29 -1.60
CA PHE A 178 3.38 1.17 -1.64
C PHE A 178 4.52 1.89 -0.92
N GLY A 179 5.22 1.21 -0.01
CA GLY A 179 6.28 1.84 0.79
C GLY A 179 5.74 2.64 1.97
N ASP A 180 6.61 3.44 2.57
CA ASP A 180 6.29 4.24 3.76
C ASP A 180 5.34 5.40 3.43
N TYR A 181 4.29 5.56 4.24
CA TYR A 181 3.28 6.61 4.08
C TYR A 181 3.70 7.94 4.72
N VAL A 182 3.40 9.05 4.03
CA VAL A 182 3.71 10.43 4.47
C VAL A 182 2.59 10.99 5.35
N GLY A 183 2.32 10.35 6.48
CA GLY A 183 1.24 10.81 7.38
C GLY A 183 1.22 10.14 8.75
N GLY A 184 2.21 9.31 9.03
CA GLY A 184 2.18 8.41 10.19
C GLY A 184 1.35 7.15 9.91
N TYR A 185 1.61 6.11 10.71
CA TYR A 185 0.99 4.79 10.55
C TYR A 185 -0.52 4.79 10.81
N TRP A 186 -0.97 5.51 11.84
CA TRP A 186 -2.38 5.52 12.24
C TRP A 186 -3.27 6.20 11.21
N LYS A 187 -2.82 7.29 10.58
CA LYS A 187 -3.61 7.97 9.54
C LYS A 187 -3.79 7.10 8.31
N SER A 188 -2.73 6.41 7.86
CA SER A 188 -2.84 5.48 6.73
C SER A 188 -3.73 4.28 7.06
N LEU A 189 -3.62 3.75 8.29
CA LEU A 189 -4.44 2.65 8.75
C LEU A 189 -5.93 3.02 8.79
N MET A 190 -6.29 4.17 9.34
CA MET A 190 -7.69 4.63 9.38
C MET A 190 -8.26 4.85 7.98
N ARG A 191 -7.49 5.47 7.06
CA ARG A 191 -7.90 5.63 5.65
C ARG A 191 -8.15 4.27 4.99
N MET A 192 -7.33 3.28 5.31
CA MET A 192 -7.49 1.92 4.82
C MET A 192 -8.78 1.29 5.35
N TYR A 193 -9.05 1.35 6.66
CA TYR A 193 -10.30 0.88 7.25
C TYR A 193 -11.53 1.50 6.57
N THR A 194 -11.55 2.82 6.41
CA THR A 194 -12.65 3.51 5.73
C THR A 194 -12.82 3.04 4.29
N GLY A 195 -11.72 2.90 3.54
CA GLY A 195 -11.75 2.38 2.18
C GLY A 195 -12.34 0.97 2.10
N TYR A 196 -11.92 0.07 2.98
CA TYR A 196 -12.45 -1.31 3.02
C TYR A 196 -13.91 -1.39 3.43
N SER A 197 -14.34 -0.60 4.42
CA SER A 197 -15.74 -0.55 4.82
C SER A 197 -16.65 -0.14 3.66
N ILE A 198 -16.24 0.88 2.88
CA ILE A 198 -16.99 1.33 1.70
C ILE A 198 -17.01 0.22 0.63
N ILE A 199 -15.87 -0.41 0.35
CA ILE A 199 -15.77 -1.47 -0.65
C ILE A 199 -16.65 -2.67 -0.29
N ILE A 200 -16.74 -3.05 0.98
CA ILE A 200 -17.62 -4.15 1.42
C ILE A 200 -19.07 -3.81 1.10
N VAL A 201 -19.54 -2.62 1.48
CA VAL A 201 -20.93 -2.21 1.22
C VAL A 201 -21.22 -2.22 -0.28
N ILE A 202 -20.32 -1.65 -1.09
CA ILE A 202 -20.45 -1.64 -2.57
C ILE A 202 -20.46 -3.07 -3.12
N SER A 203 -19.58 -3.94 -2.61
CA SER A 203 -19.50 -5.35 -3.00
C SER A 203 -20.79 -6.10 -2.70
N THR A 204 -21.39 -5.86 -1.53
CA THR A 204 -22.67 -6.48 -1.15
C THR A 204 -23.79 -6.04 -2.08
N LEU A 205 -23.89 -4.75 -2.37
CA LEU A 205 -24.88 -4.20 -3.32
C LEU A 205 -24.66 -4.77 -4.73
N PHE A 206 -23.42 -4.83 -5.20
CA PHE A 206 -23.09 -5.39 -6.51
C PHE A 206 -23.45 -6.88 -6.59
N ASN A 207 -23.15 -7.66 -5.55
CA ASN A 207 -23.52 -9.08 -5.50
C ASN A 207 -25.05 -9.29 -5.50
N ILE A 208 -25.80 -8.44 -4.78
CA ILE A 208 -27.28 -8.45 -4.81
C ILE A 208 -27.78 -8.12 -6.23
N PHE A 209 -27.19 -7.11 -6.88
CA PHE A 209 -27.55 -6.74 -8.25
C PHE A 209 -27.30 -7.90 -9.24
N MET A 210 -26.13 -8.51 -9.21
CA MET A 210 -25.76 -9.63 -10.09
C MET A 210 -26.68 -10.84 -9.90
N THR A 211 -27.04 -11.16 -8.65
CA THR A 211 -27.86 -12.35 -8.34
C THR A 211 -29.35 -12.12 -8.56
N LYS A 212 -29.87 -10.92 -8.32
CA LYS A 212 -31.31 -10.62 -8.43
C LYS A 212 -31.72 -10.08 -9.81
N VAL A 213 -30.88 -9.26 -10.44
CA VAL A 213 -31.20 -8.60 -11.71
C VAL A 213 -30.72 -9.42 -12.90
N LEU A 214 -29.49 -9.93 -12.85
CA LEU A 214 -28.91 -10.68 -13.98
C LEU A 214 -29.14 -12.20 -13.89
N MET A 215 -29.72 -12.68 -12.78
CA MET A 215 -29.97 -14.10 -12.50
C MET A 215 -28.76 -15.01 -12.75
N LEU A 216 -27.55 -14.50 -12.50
CA LEU A 216 -26.33 -15.28 -12.65
C LEU A 216 -26.21 -16.32 -11.54
N SER A 217 -25.59 -17.46 -11.88
CA SER A 217 -25.25 -18.49 -10.89
C SER A 217 -24.43 -17.88 -9.75
N HIS A 218 -24.73 -18.29 -8.52
CA HIS A 218 -24.13 -17.75 -7.30
C HIS A 218 -22.59 -17.80 -7.35
N TYR A 219 -22.01 -18.90 -7.86
CA TYR A 219 -20.55 -19.05 -7.99
C TYR A 219 -19.94 -18.06 -8.97
N THR A 220 -20.59 -17.83 -10.12
CA THR A 220 -20.12 -16.89 -11.13
C THR A 220 -20.21 -15.45 -10.62
N ALA A 221 -21.33 -15.11 -9.96
CA ALA A 221 -21.51 -13.80 -9.33
C ALA A 221 -20.46 -13.55 -8.24
N TRP A 222 -20.14 -14.57 -7.45
CA TRP A 222 -19.11 -14.49 -6.41
C TRP A 222 -17.71 -14.26 -6.99
N ILE A 223 -17.28 -15.05 -7.97
CA ILE A 223 -15.97 -14.88 -8.64
C ILE A 223 -15.88 -13.51 -9.32
N ALA A 224 -16.93 -13.10 -10.04
CA ALA A 224 -16.97 -11.79 -10.69
C ALA A 224 -16.87 -10.65 -9.66
N THR A 225 -17.55 -10.78 -8.52
CA THR A 225 -17.48 -9.81 -7.43
C THR A 225 -16.09 -9.75 -6.81
N LEU A 226 -15.43 -10.89 -6.58
CA LEU A 226 -14.05 -10.93 -6.08
C LEU A 226 -13.06 -10.27 -7.06
N LEU A 227 -13.17 -10.58 -8.35
CA LEU A 227 -12.31 -9.99 -9.37
C LEU A 227 -12.53 -8.48 -9.48
N TRP A 228 -13.78 -8.05 -9.55
CA TRP A 228 -14.17 -6.64 -9.62
C TRP A 228 -13.69 -5.84 -8.40
N THR A 229 -13.99 -6.34 -7.20
CA THR A 229 -13.59 -5.67 -5.96
C THR A 229 -12.08 -5.61 -5.80
N GLY A 230 -11.34 -6.64 -6.25
CA GLY A 230 -9.89 -6.63 -6.28
C GLY A 230 -9.33 -5.48 -7.14
N ILE A 231 -9.87 -5.29 -8.33
CA ILE A 231 -9.49 -4.21 -9.26
C ILE A 231 -9.84 -2.84 -8.67
N VAL A 232 -11.08 -2.65 -8.22
CA VAL A 232 -11.54 -1.37 -7.63
C VAL A 232 -10.72 -1.02 -6.39
N ASN A 233 -10.44 -2.00 -5.53
CA ASN A 233 -9.65 -1.79 -4.34
C ASN A 233 -8.22 -1.33 -4.68
N TYR A 234 -7.60 -1.91 -5.71
CA TYR A 234 -6.29 -1.46 -6.18
C TYR A 234 -6.29 0.02 -6.59
N PHE A 235 -7.31 0.45 -7.35
CA PHE A 235 -7.42 1.85 -7.78
C PHE A 235 -7.70 2.81 -6.62
N ILE A 236 -8.59 2.45 -5.69
CA ILE A 236 -8.86 3.25 -4.48
C ILE A 236 -7.59 3.40 -3.65
N LEU A 237 -6.86 2.31 -3.40
CA LEU A 237 -5.61 2.37 -2.65
C LEU A 237 -4.55 3.21 -3.38
N LYS A 238 -4.40 3.04 -4.70
CA LYS A 238 -3.49 3.85 -5.51
C LYS A 238 -3.84 5.34 -5.40
N TYR A 239 -5.12 5.68 -5.44
CA TYR A 239 -5.61 7.05 -5.26
C TYR A 239 -5.29 7.57 -3.84
N ILE A 240 -5.70 6.86 -2.79
CA ILE A 240 -5.45 7.24 -1.39
C ILE A 240 -3.96 7.46 -1.10
N TRP A 241 -3.08 6.65 -1.70
CA TRP A 241 -1.64 6.82 -1.58
C TRP A 241 -1.07 7.98 -2.40
N SER A 242 -1.67 8.31 -3.55
CA SER A 242 -1.21 9.40 -4.41
C SER A 242 -1.55 10.80 -3.87
N PHE A 243 -2.58 10.94 -3.04
CA PHE A 243 -3.08 12.25 -2.61
C PHE A 243 -2.23 12.96 -1.55
N ASP A 244 -1.38 12.23 -0.83
CA ASP A 244 -0.60 12.78 0.28
C ASP A 244 0.62 13.63 -0.16
N GLY A 245 0.91 13.69 -1.47
CA GLY A 245 2.06 14.44 -2.02
C GLY A 245 1.81 15.91 -2.31
N LYS A 246 0.56 16.34 -2.54
CA LYS A 246 0.26 17.74 -2.84
C LYS A 246 0.02 18.49 -1.53
N LYS A 247 1.04 19.18 -1.01
CA LYS A 247 0.85 20.20 0.04
C LYS A 247 -0.15 21.25 -0.50
N PRO A 248 -1.35 21.40 0.08
CA PRO A 248 -2.35 22.36 -0.38
C PRO A 248 -2.02 23.80 0.07
N GLY A 249 -0.77 24.24 -0.15
CA GLY A 249 -0.29 25.54 0.35
C GLY A 249 1.04 26.01 -0.24
N SER A 250 1.46 25.47 -1.40
CA SER A 250 2.55 26.04 -2.20
C SER A 250 1.98 26.64 -3.48
N SER A 251 0.95 27.47 -3.33
CA SER A 251 0.32 28.26 -4.40
C SER A 251 0.47 29.73 -4.01
N ARG A 252 1.68 30.25 -4.22
CA ARG A 252 2.19 31.63 -4.05
C ARG A 252 3.70 31.42 -3.84
N ASP A 253 4.59 31.66 -4.78
CA ASP A 253 4.70 32.79 -5.70
C ASP A 253 5.07 32.23 -7.11
N GLY A 254 4.46 32.69 -8.19
CA GLY A 254 4.92 33.91 -8.83
C GLY A 254 6.10 33.60 -9.74
N ASP A 255 5.89 32.80 -10.79
CA ASP A 255 6.83 32.70 -11.90
C ASP A 255 6.08 33.00 -13.20
N SER A 256 5.72 34.28 -13.33
CA SER A 256 5.60 34.93 -14.63
C SER A 256 7.02 35.17 -15.14
N SER A 257 7.68 34.13 -15.64
CA SER A 257 8.87 34.28 -16.48
C SER A 257 8.47 33.82 -17.88
N ALA A 258 8.23 34.84 -18.70
CA ALA A 258 8.25 34.88 -20.16
C ALA A 258 8.46 33.54 -20.89
N GLU A 259 7.41 33.10 -21.58
CA GLU A 259 7.57 32.56 -22.93
C GLU A 259 8.17 33.66 -23.82
N GLU A 260 9.50 33.66 -23.95
CA GLU A 260 10.19 34.01 -25.20
C GLU A 260 10.81 32.69 -25.69
N ASP A 261 10.26 32.13 -26.75
CA ASP A 261 10.83 32.23 -28.10
C ASP A 261 12.00 31.27 -28.30
N GLU A 262 11.71 30.08 -28.84
CA GLU A 262 12.46 29.42 -29.92
C GLU A 262 11.48 28.38 -30.52
N GLY A 263 11.17 28.38 -31.81
CA GLY A 263 12.10 28.53 -32.91
C GLY A 263 12.19 27.17 -33.61
N LEU A 264 11.79 27.16 -34.88
CA LEU A 264 11.75 26.02 -35.78
C LEU A 264 13.01 25.12 -35.71
N GLU A 265 12.82 23.80 -35.72
CA GLU A 265 13.67 22.93 -36.55
C GLU A 265 12.83 21.77 -37.12
N SER A 266 12.14 22.06 -38.22
CA SER A 266 11.72 21.05 -39.19
C SER A 266 12.96 20.37 -39.74
N ARG A 267 13.22 19.11 -39.35
CA ARG A 267 14.17 18.26 -40.08
C ARG A 267 13.43 17.47 -41.14
N GLU A 268 13.80 17.80 -42.37
CA GLU A 268 13.55 17.05 -43.60
C GLU A 268 13.91 15.57 -43.44
N ILE A 269 13.03 14.74 -44.01
CA ILE A 269 13.31 13.35 -44.35
C ILE A 269 13.83 13.37 -45.78
N VAL A 270 15.09 12.99 -45.95
CA VAL A 270 15.65 12.49 -47.21
C VAL A 270 16.13 11.06 -46.96
#